data_AF-A0A0K8V4C2-F1
#
_entry.id   AF-A0A0K8V4C2-F1
#
_cell.length_a   1.000
_cell.length_b   1.000
_cell.length_c   1.000
_cell.angle_alpha   90.00
_cell.angle_beta   90.00
_cell.angle_gamma   90.00
#
_symmetry.space_group_name_H-M   'P 1'
#
loop_
_entity.id
_entity.type
_entity.pdbx_description
1 polymer ?
#
loop_
_entity_poly.entity_id
_entity_poly.type
_entity_poly.pdbx_seq_one_letter_code
_entity_poly.pdbx_strand_id
1 'polypeptide(L)'
;MRPLYFLLLVFAVGPQTLTACADRRRPDCSSHSSGELLPDEHSCYRYYICRRGRAIARRCRRGLQFDFETKACTFPELAKCYVNRETHHNDDGEKEYPFYFPEPFEEPSCITTPPPCVTTPPCDTT
;
A
#
# COMPACT_ATOMS: atom_id res chain seq x y z
N MET A 1 -32.07 34.55 33.63
CA MET A 1 -32.04 33.14 33.19
C MET A 1 -31.21 33.07 31.91
N ARG A 2 -30.25 32.13 31.80
CA ARG A 2 -29.42 31.77 30.60
C ARG A 2 -27.90 32.12 30.53
N PRO A 3 -27.16 32.53 31.58
CA PRO A 3 -25.69 32.48 31.50
C PRO A 3 -25.16 31.03 31.58
N LEU A 4 -25.86 30.15 32.31
CA LEU A 4 -25.54 28.71 32.37
C LEU A 4 -25.83 27.97 31.05
N TYR A 5 -26.77 28.45 30.24
CA TYR A 5 -27.10 27.80 28.97
C TYR A 5 -25.98 27.98 27.94
N PHE A 6 -25.31 29.14 27.96
CA PHE A 6 -24.15 29.40 27.11
C PHE A 6 -22.96 28.49 27.44
N LEU A 7 -22.70 28.23 28.73
CA LEU A 7 -21.63 27.31 29.13
C LEU A 7 -21.92 25.87 28.70
N LEU A 8 -23.18 25.42 28.76
CA LEU A 8 -23.57 24.07 28.33
C LEU A 8 -23.41 23.85 26.80
N LEU A 9 -23.56 24.89 25.98
CA LEU A 9 -23.40 24.77 24.52
C LEU A 9 -21.94 24.59 24.10
N VAL A 10 -20.97 25.10 24.86
CA VAL A 10 -19.53 24.94 24.57
C VAL A 10 -19.06 23.50 24.85
N PHE A 11 -19.71 22.78 25.77
CA PHE A 11 -19.40 21.36 26.03
C PHE A 11 -20.11 20.39 25.07
N ALA A 12 -21.24 20.79 24.47
CA ALA A 12 -21.98 19.96 23.50
C ALA A 12 -21.34 20.00 22.10
N VAL A 13 -20.66 21.09 21.76
CA VAL A 13 -19.71 21.12 20.64
C VAL A 13 -18.34 20.77 21.22
N GLY A 14 -18.19 19.51 21.66
CA GLY A 14 -16.89 18.99 22.04
C GLY A 14 -15.87 19.31 20.94
N PRO A 15 -14.59 19.59 21.27
CA PRO A 15 -13.60 19.76 20.23
C PRO A 15 -13.64 18.47 19.43
N GLN A 16 -14.10 18.55 18.18
CA GLN A 16 -13.82 17.52 17.20
C GLN A 16 -12.31 17.62 17.02
N THR A 17 -11.58 16.99 17.93
CA THR A 17 -10.16 16.74 17.73
C THR A 17 -10.13 16.08 16.36
N LEU A 18 -9.39 16.72 15.45
CA LEU A 18 -9.17 16.25 14.08
C LEU A 18 -8.50 14.88 14.18
N THR A 19 -9.27 13.85 14.46
CA THR A 19 -8.84 12.47 14.37
C THR A 19 -8.84 12.21 12.88
N ALA A 20 -7.75 12.64 12.25
CA ALA A 20 -7.44 12.29 10.88
C ALA A 20 -7.57 10.77 10.76
N CYS A 21 -8.15 10.29 9.67
CA CYS A 21 -8.28 8.87 9.40
C CYS A 21 -6.88 8.24 9.45
N ALA A 22 -6.54 7.60 10.57
CA ALA A 22 -5.31 6.85 10.70
C ALA A 22 -5.54 5.51 9.98
N ASP A 23 -4.98 5.40 8.77
CA ASP A 23 -4.92 4.16 8.01
C ASP A 23 -4.01 3.17 8.76
N ARG A 24 -4.62 2.30 9.58
CA ARG A 24 -3.92 1.27 10.36
C ARG A 24 -3.13 0.27 9.51
N ARG A 25 -3.21 0.32 8.18
CA ARG A 25 -2.44 -0.54 7.28
C ARG A 25 -1.04 -0.02 6.98
N ARG A 26 -0.69 1.20 7.41
CA ARG A 26 0.63 1.79 7.18
C ARG A 26 1.53 1.58 8.39
N PRO A 27 2.81 1.25 8.17
CA PRO A 27 3.76 1.14 9.28
C PRO A 27 4.00 2.52 9.91
N ASP A 28 4.30 2.52 11.21
CA ASP A 28 4.73 3.73 11.90
C ASP A 28 6.17 4.08 11.47
N CYS A 29 6.37 5.33 11.07
CA CYS A 29 7.69 5.86 10.69
C CYS A 29 8.23 6.85 11.72
N SER A 30 7.56 7.03 12.87
CA SER A 30 7.95 8.00 13.90
C SER A 30 9.30 7.65 14.54
N SER A 31 9.63 6.36 14.62
CA SER A 31 10.90 5.82 15.14
C SER A 31 11.94 5.50 14.06
N HIS A 32 11.62 5.72 12.78
CA HIS A 32 12.49 5.35 11.65
C HIS A 32 13.12 6.56 10.99
N SER A 33 14.31 6.34 10.41
CA SER A 33 15.05 7.37 9.72
C SER A 33 14.41 7.73 8.37
N SER A 34 14.61 8.97 7.89
CA SER A 34 14.14 9.34 6.55
C SER A 34 14.96 8.61 5.49
N GLY A 35 14.29 7.87 4.60
CA GLY A 35 14.89 6.99 3.60
C GLY A 35 14.77 5.51 3.94
N GLU A 36 14.37 5.17 5.17
CA GLU A 36 14.25 3.79 5.59
C GLU A 36 13.12 3.05 4.88
N LEU A 37 13.36 1.78 4.55
CA LEU A 37 12.48 0.93 3.75
C LEU A 37 11.86 -0.14 4.64
N LEU A 38 10.53 -0.09 4.77
CA LEU A 38 9.74 -1.00 5.59
C LEU A 38 8.87 -1.91 4.71
N PRO A 39 8.72 -3.19 5.06
CA PRO A 39 7.81 -4.08 4.35
C PRO A 39 6.35 -3.68 4.56
N ASP A 40 5.49 -4.07 3.63
CA ASP A 40 4.04 -4.05 3.86
C ASP A 40 3.57 -5.39 4.41
N GLU A 41 3.00 -5.36 5.61
CA GLU A 41 2.51 -6.55 6.32
C GLU A 41 1.35 -7.26 5.60
N HIS A 42 0.73 -6.63 4.61
CA HIS A 42 -0.40 -7.17 3.86
C HIS A 42 -0.05 -7.54 2.40
N SER A 43 1.15 -7.19 1.91
CA SER A 43 1.51 -7.43 0.51
C SER A 43 3.01 -7.46 0.25
N CYS A 44 3.52 -8.62 -0.19
CA CYS A 44 4.91 -8.78 -0.63
C CYS A 44 5.30 -7.88 -1.81
N TYR A 45 4.33 -7.35 -2.56
CA TYR A 45 4.56 -6.53 -3.74
C TYR A 45 4.66 -5.03 -3.42
N ARG A 46 4.36 -4.65 -2.17
CA ARG A 46 4.36 -3.28 -1.68
C ARG A 46 5.35 -3.12 -0.53
N TYR A 47 5.91 -1.93 -0.43
CA TYR A 47 6.80 -1.52 0.64
C TYR A 47 6.57 -0.03 0.93
N TYR A 48 7.16 0.47 2.00
CA TYR A 48 7.05 1.86 2.41
C TYR A 48 8.43 2.51 2.52
N ILE A 49 8.51 3.77 2.14
CA ILE A 49 9.66 4.63 2.40
C ILE A 49 9.26 5.60 3.51
N CYS A 50 9.99 5.59 4.63
CA CYS A 50 9.81 6.57 5.68
C CYS A 50 10.39 7.92 5.26
N ARG A 51 9.61 8.98 5.36
CA ARG A 51 10.08 10.35 5.10
C ARG A 51 9.46 11.31 6.09
N ARG A 52 10.31 11.91 6.94
CA ARG A 52 9.90 12.87 7.99
C ARG A 52 8.73 12.33 8.84
N GLY A 53 8.88 11.12 9.37
CA GLY A 53 7.87 10.48 10.23
C GLY A 53 6.63 9.92 9.50
N ARG A 54 6.60 9.95 8.15
CA ARG A 54 5.45 9.45 7.37
C ARG A 54 5.84 8.29 6.46
N ALA A 55 5.01 7.25 6.44
CA ALA A 55 5.14 6.13 5.51
C ALA A 55 4.59 6.48 4.12
N ILE A 56 5.44 6.38 3.09
CA ILE A 56 5.07 6.60 1.69
C ILE A 56 5.06 5.24 0.98
N ALA A 57 3.89 4.78 0.56
CA ALA A 57 3.73 3.52 -0.14
C ALA A 57 4.43 3.50 -1.51
N ARG A 58 5.07 2.37 -1.84
CA ARG A 58 5.70 2.08 -3.13
C ARG A 58 5.43 0.63 -3.52
N ARG A 59 5.40 0.37 -4.82
CA ARG A 59 5.18 -0.97 -5.35
C ARG A 59 6.42 -1.42 -6.10
N CYS A 60 6.78 -2.68 -5.96
CA CYS A 60 7.76 -3.32 -6.82
C CYS A 60 7.25 -3.40 -8.28
N ARG A 61 8.17 -3.60 -9.24
CA ARG A 61 7.77 -3.90 -10.61
C ARG A 61 6.94 -5.18 -10.64
N ARG A 62 6.09 -5.35 -11.67
CA ARG A 62 5.25 -6.56 -11.81
C ARG A 62 6.14 -7.80 -11.74
N GLY A 63 5.70 -8.78 -10.94
CA GLY A 63 6.41 -10.04 -10.73
C GLY A 63 7.53 -9.99 -9.69
N LEU A 64 7.91 -8.83 -9.14
CA LEU A 64 8.93 -8.72 -8.10
C LEU A 64 8.32 -8.50 -6.72
N GLN A 65 8.94 -9.08 -5.70
CA GLN A 65 8.56 -8.92 -4.30
C GLN A 65 9.65 -8.17 -3.54
N PHE A 66 9.24 -7.40 -2.54
CA PHE A 66 10.15 -6.67 -1.68
C PHE A 66 10.77 -7.64 -0.66
N ASP A 67 12.09 -7.72 -0.67
CA ASP A 67 12.88 -8.43 0.30
C ASP A 67 13.27 -7.46 1.43
N PHE A 68 12.79 -7.74 2.64
CA PHE A 68 12.99 -6.85 3.78
C PHE A 68 14.43 -6.88 4.32
N GLU A 69 15.23 -7.90 4.00
CA GLU A 69 16.63 -7.99 4.42
C GLU A 69 17.53 -7.19 3.48
N THR A 70 17.38 -7.39 2.17
CA THR A 70 18.19 -6.69 1.16
C THR A 70 17.67 -5.29 0.85
N LYS A 71 16.45 -4.95 1.33
CA LYS A 71 15.76 -3.68 1.08
C LYS A 71 15.55 -3.40 -0.42
N ALA A 72 15.36 -4.45 -1.21
CA ALA A 72 15.24 -4.38 -2.66
C ALA A 72 14.08 -5.24 -3.19
N CYS A 73 13.60 -4.92 -4.38
CA CYS A 73 12.65 -5.77 -5.09
C CYS A 73 13.42 -6.86 -5.84
N THR A 74 13.11 -8.13 -5.57
CA THR A 74 13.73 -9.30 -6.19
C THR A 74 12.67 -10.31 -6.64
N PHE A 75 13.08 -11.41 -7.26
CA PHE A 75 12.18 -12.47 -7.68
C PHE A 75 11.53 -13.17 -6.47
N PRO A 76 10.28 -13.64 -6.58
CA PRO A 76 9.56 -14.28 -5.48
C PRO A 76 10.30 -15.48 -4.88
N GLU A 77 11.03 -16.26 -5.68
CA GLU A 77 11.84 -17.38 -5.18
C GLU A 77 13.00 -16.97 -4.27
N LEU A 78 13.46 -15.72 -4.34
CA LEU A 78 14.57 -15.18 -3.55
C LEU A 78 14.09 -14.22 -2.46
N ALA A 79 12.90 -13.65 -2.61
CA ALA A 79 12.41 -12.61 -1.73
C ALA A 79 12.04 -13.16 -0.36
N LYS A 80 12.64 -12.59 0.68
CA LYS A 80 12.15 -12.77 2.05
C LYS A 80 10.97 -11.83 2.26
N CYS A 81 9.77 -12.31 1.98
CA CYS A 81 8.55 -11.55 2.19
C CYS A 81 8.14 -11.53 3.67
N TYR A 82 7.82 -10.35 4.20
CA TYR A 82 7.28 -10.14 5.54
C TYR A 82 5.79 -9.78 5.44
N VAL A 83 4.92 -10.79 5.56
CA VAL A 83 3.47 -10.61 5.67
C VAL A 83 2.99 -11.15 7.02
N ASN A 84 2.22 -10.34 7.75
CA ASN A 84 1.64 -10.75 9.02
C ASN A 84 0.37 -11.58 8.74
N ARG A 85 0.40 -12.87 9.09
CA ARG A 85 -0.76 -13.77 8.89
C ARG A 85 -1.91 -13.51 9.87
N GLU A 86 -1.70 -12.73 10.93
CA GLU A 86 -2.71 -12.47 11.96
C GLU A 86 -3.77 -11.45 11.51
N THR A 87 -3.47 -10.60 10.52
CA THR A 87 -4.44 -9.64 9.95
C THR A 87 -5.44 -10.27 8.97
N HIS A 88 -5.43 -11.60 8.82
CA HIS A 88 -6.37 -12.36 7.99
C HIS A 88 -7.58 -12.92 8.76
N HIS A 89 -7.83 -12.50 10.00
CA HIS A 89 -8.96 -13.03 10.77
C HIS A 89 -10.24 -12.18 10.64
N ASN A 90 -11.23 -12.78 9.97
CA ASN A 90 -12.68 -12.51 9.98
C ASN A 90 -13.21 -11.35 9.11
N ASP A 91 -13.23 -11.58 7.80
CA ASP A 91 -14.41 -11.33 6.98
C ASP A 91 -14.66 -12.65 6.23
N ASP A 92 -15.87 -13.19 6.32
CA ASP A 92 -16.21 -14.58 6.00
C ASP A 92 -15.69 -15.10 4.64
N GLY A 93 -15.05 -16.28 4.65
CA GLY A 93 -14.99 -17.15 3.47
C GLY A 93 -13.60 -17.36 2.83
N GLU A 94 -12.94 -18.41 3.30
CA GLU A 94 -12.23 -19.43 2.50
C GLU A 94 -11.52 -18.99 1.20
N LYS A 95 -10.18 -19.04 1.22
CA LYS A 95 -9.40 -19.96 0.37
C LYS A 95 -7.93 -19.94 0.76
N GLU A 96 -7.55 -20.95 1.54
CA GLU A 96 -6.19 -21.47 1.53
C GLU A 96 -5.95 -22.05 0.14
N TYR A 97 -5.19 -21.36 -0.71
CA TYR A 97 -4.73 -21.93 -1.97
C TYR A 97 -3.44 -22.70 -1.68
N PRO A 98 -3.45 -24.05 -1.69
CA PRO A 98 -2.22 -24.81 -1.61
C PRO A 98 -1.38 -24.56 -2.86
N PHE A 99 -0.07 -24.56 -2.65
CA PHE A 99 0.98 -24.34 -3.63
C PHE A 99 1.04 -25.53 -4.62
N TYR A 100 0.06 -25.64 -5.53
CA TYR A 100 0.14 -26.51 -6.70
C TYR A 100 0.53 -25.66 -7.90
N PHE A 101 1.69 -25.97 -8.46
CA PHE A 101 2.29 -25.37 -9.65
C PHE A 101 1.47 -25.80 -10.87
N PRO A 102 0.75 -24.91 -11.59
CA PRO A 102 0.28 -25.27 -12.91
C PRO A 102 1.47 -25.28 -13.88
N GLU A 103 1.70 -26.46 -14.46
CA GLU A 103 2.50 -26.70 -15.66
C GLU A 103 2.00 -25.84 -16.87
N PRO A 104 2.71 -25.81 -18.02
CA PRO A 104 3.01 -24.59 -18.79
C PRO A 104 1.90 -24.11 -19.73
N PHE A 105 1.88 -22.80 -19.99
CA PHE A 105 1.31 -22.12 -21.17
C PHE A 105 -0.06 -22.60 -21.67
N GLU A 106 -1.13 -22.08 -21.07
CA GLU A 106 -2.26 -21.61 -21.88
C GLU A 106 -2.40 -20.11 -21.64
N GLU A 107 -1.76 -19.33 -22.53
CA GLU A 107 -1.99 -17.91 -22.63
C GLU A 107 -3.44 -17.67 -23.06
N PRO A 108 -4.23 -16.82 -22.39
CA PRO A 108 -5.30 -16.13 -23.08
C PRO A 108 -4.63 -15.20 -24.09
N SER A 109 -4.54 -15.67 -25.33
CA SER A 109 -4.17 -14.90 -26.51
C SER A 109 -4.95 -13.58 -26.52
N CYS A 110 -4.30 -12.48 -26.14
CA CYS A 110 -4.83 -11.15 -26.37
C CYS A 110 -4.58 -10.77 -27.84
N ILE A 111 -5.34 -11.38 -28.75
CA ILE A 111 -5.54 -10.82 -30.08
C ILE A 111 -6.73 -9.88 -29.97
N THR A 112 -6.47 -8.59 -29.77
CA THR A 112 -7.20 -7.50 -30.45
C THR A 112 -6.35 -6.22 -30.34
N THR A 113 -5.47 -6.06 -31.34
CA THR A 113 -4.89 -4.82 -31.88
C THR A 113 -4.08 -3.86 -31.00
N PRO A 114 -2.86 -3.45 -31.43
CA PRO A 114 -2.17 -2.31 -30.84
C PRO A 114 -2.93 -1.00 -31.15
N PRO A 115 -2.97 0.00 -30.25
CA PRO A 115 -3.22 1.37 -30.69
C PRO A 115 -2.17 1.70 -31.76
N PRO A 116 -2.49 2.45 -32.82
CA PRO A 116 -1.47 2.82 -33.79
C PRO A 116 -0.36 3.54 -33.04
N CYS A 117 0.85 3.00 -33.10
CA CYS A 117 2.06 3.75 -32.84
C CYS A 117 2.09 4.90 -33.84
N VAL A 118 1.55 6.07 -33.48
CA VAL A 118 1.79 7.31 -34.20
C VAL A 118 2.96 8.00 -33.52
N THR A 119 4.14 7.69 -34.06
CA THR A 119 5.33 8.52 -34.00
C THR A 119 4.96 9.98 -34.27
N THR A 120 5.23 10.92 -33.35
CA THR A 120 5.72 12.29 -33.66
C THR A 120 5.88 13.18 -32.40
N PRO A 121 7.10 13.64 -32.08
CA PRO A 121 7.36 14.99 -31.53
C PRO A 121 7.39 16.07 -32.65
N PRO A 122 7.41 17.40 -32.35
CA PRO A 122 7.43 18.06 -31.03
C PRO A 122 6.24 19.01 -30.77
N CYS A 123 5.98 19.26 -29.48
CA CYS A 123 5.25 20.47 -29.06
C CYS A 123 6.16 21.68 -29.29
N ASP A 124 5.81 22.52 -30.28
CA ASP A 124 6.38 23.86 -30.40
C ASP A 124 5.45 24.92 -29.80
N THR A 125 6.12 25.87 -29.17
CA THR A 125 5.63 26.98 -28.38
C THR A 125 5.20 28.13 -29.30
N THR A 126 4.06 28.78 -29.05
CA THR A 126 3.85 30.25 -29.14
C THR A 126 2.50 30.59 -28.51
#